data_AF-A0A9E3B740-F1
#
_entry.id   AF-A0A9E3B740-F1
#
_cell.length_a   1.000
_cell.length_b   1.000
_cell.length_c   1.000
_cell.angle_alpha   90.00
_cell.angle_beta   90.00
_cell.angle_gamma   90.00
#
_symmetry.space_group_name_H-M   'P 1'
#
loop_
_entity.id
_entity.type
_entity.pdbx_description
1 polymer ?
#
loop_
_entity_poly.entity_id
_entity_poly.type
_entity_poly.pdbx_seq_one_letter_code
_entity_poly.pdbx_strand_id
1 'polypeptide(L)'
;GFDRPNIWLGVETFHSESTKKQALLERVVETEKPGIVYTATRKHAEEIAEALEERSIKATFYHAGMKTSERESAQTRFMNDEIEVIVATVAFGMGIDKPNVRFVFHYDISDSLDSYYQEIGRAGRDGEDAKAILFYRSEDLSIHRFFAGSGHIDLDQVEQVARIIQQNDGHAMVLHELQERTGLSQSKLTETLNRLEEIGFTDTIPTGEVVLNKEQAFDLETVAQEVIEAHNSRREFDRSRIEMMRGYAEVGDCRREYLLNYFGEEIDDPCGFCDNCDAGITVEEEEENMPFPINSRVVHTSWGEGLVLRYEGDKMVVLFDDVGYKTLAVELVTERGLLVAAS
;
A
#
# COMPACT_ATOMS: atom_id res chain seq x y z
N GLY A 1 -16.42 -9.03 10.57
CA GLY A 1 -16.35 -7.84 9.73
C GLY A 1 -15.00 -7.19 9.88
N PHE A 2 -14.75 -6.19 9.04
CA PHE A 2 -13.60 -5.29 9.08
C PHE A 2 -13.79 -4.15 10.10
N ASP A 3 -14.95 -4.03 10.74
CA ASP A 3 -15.11 -3.02 11.78
C ASP A 3 -14.27 -3.30 13.04
N ARG A 4 -13.59 -2.25 13.52
CA ARG A 4 -12.81 -2.19 14.76
C ARG A 4 -13.27 -0.97 15.56
N PRO A 5 -14.43 -1.05 16.23
CA PRO A 5 -15.08 0.12 16.82
C PRO A 5 -14.27 0.76 17.94
N ASN A 6 -13.43 -0.02 18.62
CA ASN A 6 -12.55 0.41 19.70
C ASN A 6 -11.31 1.20 19.24
N ILE A 7 -11.07 1.32 17.94
CA ILE A 7 -9.95 2.11 17.39
C ILE A 7 -10.48 3.46 16.91
N TRP A 8 -10.08 4.53 17.59
CA TRP A 8 -10.31 5.89 17.14
C TRP A 8 -9.39 6.22 15.97
N LEU A 9 -9.95 6.77 14.89
CA LEU A 9 -9.23 7.07 13.65
C LEU A 9 -9.02 8.58 13.47
N GLY A 10 -7.83 9.02 13.09
CA GLY A 10 -7.59 10.42 12.76
C GLY A 10 -6.46 10.68 11.78
N VAL A 11 -6.49 11.84 11.15
CA VAL A 11 -5.41 12.35 10.30
C VAL A 11 -5.07 13.78 10.71
N GLU A 12 -3.80 14.03 10.99
CA GLU A 12 -3.27 15.37 11.23
C GLU A 12 -2.49 15.82 10.00
N THR A 13 -2.87 16.96 9.39
CA THR A 13 -2.24 17.46 8.16
C THR A 13 -1.19 18.54 8.45
N PHE A 14 -0.04 18.46 7.78
CA PHE A 14 1.09 19.36 7.99
C PHE A 14 1.67 19.89 6.69
N HIS A 15 2.23 21.10 6.75
CA HIS A 15 2.94 21.75 5.64
C HIS A 15 4.46 21.69 5.77
N SER A 16 4.98 21.34 6.95
CA SER A 16 6.43 21.23 7.20
C SER A 16 6.76 19.93 7.93
N GLU A 17 7.90 19.35 7.57
CA GLU A 17 8.41 18.14 8.20
C GLU A 17 8.72 18.37 9.69
N SER A 18 9.23 19.56 10.05
CA SER A 18 9.52 19.91 11.44
C SER A 18 8.26 19.94 12.32
N THR A 19 7.17 20.53 11.83
CA THR A 19 5.90 20.56 12.59
C THR A 19 5.27 19.18 12.66
N LYS A 20 5.37 18.39 11.58
CA LYS A 20 4.93 16.99 11.54
C LYS A 20 5.64 16.16 12.61
N LYS A 21 6.98 16.23 12.65
CA LYS A 21 7.81 15.52 13.63
C LYS A 21 7.49 15.97 15.05
N GLN A 22 7.38 17.26 15.30
CA GLN A 22 7.05 17.77 16.63
C GLN A 22 5.69 17.26 17.12
N ALA A 23 4.66 17.34 16.27
CA ALA A 23 3.32 16.87 16.61
C ALA A 23 3.30 15.36 16.91
N LEU A 24 3.98 14.53 16.11
CA LEU A 24 4.12 13.10 16.39
C LEU A 24 4.71 12.86 17.78
N LEU A 25 5.83 13.51 18.10
CA LEU A 25 6.51 13.34 19.38
C LEU A 25 5.61 13.78 20.55
N GLU A 26 4.84 14.85 20.38
CA GLU A 26 3.85 15.31 21.37
C GLU A 26 2.73 14.28 21.55
N ARG A 27 2.15 13.74 20.48
CA ARG A 27 1.09 12.73 20.58
C ARG A 27 1.57 11.43 21.22
N VAL A 28 2.79 11.00 20.93
CA VAL A 28 3.37 9.82 21.59
C VAL A 28 3.54 10.07 23.09
N VAL A 29 3.95 11.27 23.49
CA VAL A 29 4.06 11.63 24.91
C VAL A 29 2.69 11.64 25.60
N GLU A 30 1.66 12.17 24.95
CA GLU A 30 0.30 12.31 25.49
C GLU A 30 -0.52 11.02 25.54
N THR A 31 -0.21 10.05 24.67
CA THR A 31 -1.03 8.84 24.53
C THR A 31 -0.54 7.74 25.47
N GLU A 32 -1.46 6.89 25.95
CA GLU A 32 -1.11 5.70 26.73
C GLU A 32 -0.20 4.77 25.93
N LYS A 33 0.69 4.04 26.62
CA LYS A 33 1.65 3.10 26.03
C LYS A 33 1.22 1.67 26.39
N PRO A 34 1.61 0.64 25.65
CA PRO A 34 2.58 0.62 24.55
C PRO A 34 2.01 1.07 23.20
N GLY A 35 2.89 1.52 22.29
CA GLY A 35 2.49 1.97 20.97
C GLY A 35 3.49 1.65 19.86
N ILE A 36 2.99 1.76 18.63
CA ILE A 36 3.77 1.52 17.40
C ILE A 36 3.77 2.81 16.59
N VAL A 37 4.93 3.17 16.02
CA VAL A 37 5.06 4.26 15.06
C VAL A 37 5.58 3.70 13.74
N TYR A 38 4.79 3.78 12.68
CA TYR A 38 5.19 3.38 11.33
C TYR A 38 5.82 4.55 10.54
N THR A 39 6.85 4.21 9.78
CA THR A 39 7.65 5.14 8.97
C THR A 39 8.01 4.48 7.63
N ALA A 40 8.21 5.28 6.59
CA ALA A 40 8.54 4.79 5.25
C ALA A 40 10.02 4.41 5.11
N THR A 41 10.91 5.05 5.89
CA THR A 41 12.37 4.90 5.73
C THR A 41 13.05 4.46 7.01
N ARG A 42 14.15 3.72 6.87
CA ARG A 42 15.01 3.30 8.01
C ARG A 42 15.52 4.51 8.78
N LYS A 43 15.90 5.56 8.04
CA LYS A 43 16.36 6.83 8.60
C LYS A 43 15.30 7.48 9.49
N HIS A 44 14.05 7.57 9.03
CA HIS A 44 12.96 8.09 9.87
C HIS A 44 12.75 7.24 11.12
N ALA A 45 12.81 5.91 11.01
CA ALA A 45 12.66 5.03 12.15
C ALA A 45 13.73 5.30 13.23
N GLU A 46 15.00 5.41 12.83
CA GLU A 46 16.11 5.74 13.72
C GLU A 46 15.96 7.15 14.33
N GLU A 47 15.72 8.17 13.51
CA GLU A 47 15.63 9.58 13.94
C GLU A 47 14.43 9.89 14.85
N ILE A 48 13.33 9.14 14.73
CA ILE A 48 12.16 9.29 15.59
C ILE A 48 12.38 8.52 16.89
N ALA A 49 12.97 7.31 16.84
CA ALA A 49 13.30 6.57 18.05
C ALA A 49 14.26 7.36 18.96
N GLU A 50 15.32 7.94 18.39
CA GLU A 50 16.26 8.81 19.11
C GLU A 50 15.55 10.02 19.73
N ALA A 51 14.71 10.71 18.96
CA ALA A 51 13.96 11.87 19.44
C ALA A 51 12.94 11.54 20.54
N LEU A 52 12.42 10.30 20.58
CA LEU A 52 11.57 9.80 21.67
C LEU A 52 12.39 9.47 22.91
N GLU A 53 13.58 8.87 22.76
CA GLU A 53 14.50 8.60 23.87
C GLU A 53 14.95 9.91 24.55
N GLU A 54 15.25 10.96 23.77
CA GLU A 54 15.55 12.31 24.29
C GLU A 54 14.41 12.89 25.16
N ARG A 55 13.18 12.43 24.94
CA ARG A 55 11.99 12.80 25.72
C ARG A 55 11.68 11.81 26.85
N SER A 56 12.65 10.96 27.22
CA SER A 56 12.52 9.95 28.28
C SER A 56 11.44 8.90 28.01
N ILE A 57 11.07 8.68 26.75
CA ILE A 57 10.23 7.54 26.35
C ILE A 57 11.14 6.36 26.06
N LYS A 58 10.80 5.17 26.58
CA LYS A 58 11.54 3.94 26.24
C LYS A 58 11.18 3.51 24.83
N ALA A 59 11.86 4.06 23.83
CA ALA A 59 11.64 3.77 22.43
C ALA A 59 12.76 2.89 21.83
N THR A 60 12.45 2.16 20.76
CA THR A 60 13.46 1.48 19.92
C THR A 60 13.03 1.53 18.47
N PHE A 61 13.97 1.45 17.53
CA PHE A 61 13.64 1.28 16.12
C PHE A 61 13.62 -0.19 15.68
N TYR A 62 12.91 -0.48 14.60
CA TYR A 62 12.83 -1.80 13.96
C TYR A 62 12.75 -1.70 12.43
N HIS A 63 13.75 -2.22 11.72
CA HIS A 63 13.72 -2.28 10.26
C HIS A 63 14.62 -3.39 9.68
N ALA A 64 14.43 -3.71 8.40
CA ALA A 64 15.16 -4.78 7.70
C ALA A 64 16.69 -4.62 7.65
N GLY A 65 17.23 -3.42 7.89
CA GLY A 65 18.67 -3.19 7.99
C GLY A 65 19.34 -3.67 9.28
N MET A 66 18.57 -4.03 10.31
CA MET A 66 19.10 -4.50 11.59
C MET A 66 19.52 -5.96 11.52
N LYS A 67 20.45 -6.38 12.38
CA LYS A 67 20.77 -7.80 12.53
C LYS A 67 19.56 -8.56 13.05
N THR A 68 19.40 -9.82 12.63
CA THR A 68 18.30 -10.67 13.10
C THR A 68 18.23 -10.76 14.63
N SER A 69 19.36 -10.91 15.31
CA SER A 69 19.43 -10.94 16.78
C SER A 69 18.96 -9.62 17.43
N GLU A 70 19.21 -8.48 16.80
CA GLU A 70 18.79 -7.16 17.31
C GLU A 70 17.27 -6.99 17.13
N ARG A 71 16.73 -7.43 15.99
CA ARG A 71 15.28 -7.45 15.73
C ARG A 71 14.53 -8.34 16.72
N GLU A 72 15.02 -9.56 16.95
CA GLU A 72 14.44 -10.50 17.93
C GLU A 72 14.48 -9.93 19.35
N SER A 73 15.59 -9.29 19.73
CA SER A 73 15.70 -8.62 21.03
C SER A 73 14.72 -7.45 21.17
N ALA A 74 14.64 -6.56 20.19
CA ALA A 74 13.72 -5.42 20.19
C ALA A 74 12.25 -5.87 20.30
N GLN A 75 11.87 -6.88 19.50
CA GLN A 75 10.53 -7.47 19.55
C GLN A 75 10.25 -8.09 20.92
N THR A 76 11.15 -8.90 21.46
CA THR A 76 10.97 -9.54 22.78
C THR A 76 10.78 -8.51 23.89
N ARG A 77 11.61 -7.45 23.89
CA ARG A 77 11.54 -6.37 24.88
C ARG A 77 10.22 -5.59 24.80
N PHE A 78 9.72 -5.34 23.59
CA PHE A 78 8.41 -4.72 23.38
C PHE A 78 7.26 -5.63 23.84
N MET A 79 7.34 -6.92 23.56
CA MET A 79 6.35 -7.90 24.04
C MET A 79 6.27 -7.93 25.57
N ASN A 80 7.43 -7.84 26.23
CA ASN A 80 7.58 -7.88 27.70
C ASN A 80 7.37 -6.52 28.40
N ASP A 81 6.91 -5.48 27.70
CA ASP A 81 6.72 -4.12 28.24
C ASP A 81 8.01 -3.45 28.79
N GLU A 82 9.18 -3.92 28.33
CA GLU A 82 10.48 -3.29 28.63
C GLU A 82 10.73 -2.05 27.76
N ILE A 83 10.14 -2.03 26.57
CA ILE A 83 10.09 -0.91 25.64
C ILE A 83 8.63 -0.47 25.50
N GLU A 84 8.39 0.84 25.58
CA GLU A 84 7.07 1.45 25.51
C GLU A 84 6.64 1.71 24.07
N VAL A 85 7.59 2.10 23.20
CA VAL A 85 7.29 2.47 21.81
C VAL A 85 8.26 1.80 20.84
N ILE A 86 7.72 1.20 19.79
CA ILE A 86 8.53 0.68 18.69
C ILE A 86 8.28 1.50 17.43
N VAL A 87 9.37 2.06 16.88
CA VAL A 87 9.35 2.85 15.64
C VAL A 87 9.82 1.97 14.51
N ALA A 88 8.99 1.71 13.51
CA ALA A 88 9.26 0.68 12.54
C ALA A 88 9.00 1.10 11.10
N THR A 89 9.66 0.41 10.17
CA THR A 89 9.19 0.35 8.79
C THR A 89 8.23 -0.83 8.59
N VAL A 90 7.63 -0.96 7.40
CA VAL A 90 6.71 -2.07 7.00
C VAL A 90 7.28 -3.48 7.30
N ALA A 91 8.59 -3.61 7.53
CA ALA A 91 9.23 -4.85 7.99
C ALA A 91 8.73 -5.36 9.36
N PHE A 92 8.08 -4.51 10.17
CA PHE A 92 7.53 -4.87 11.47
C PHE A 92 6.06 -5.27 11.31
N GLY A 93 5.82 -6.57 11.03
CA GLY A 93 4.45 -7.01 10.83
C GLY A 93 4.15 -8.50 10.89
N MET A 94 5.10 -9.37 10.54
CA MET A 94 4.91 -10.81 10.64
C MET A 94 5.08 -11.25 12.10
N GLY A 95 3.97 -11.54 12.80
CA GLY A 95 3.99 -12.26 14.08
C GLY A 95 4.01 -11.44 15.37
N ILE A 96 3.74 -10.12 15.33
CA ILE A 96 3.47 -9.36 16.55
C ILE A 96 2.01 -9.55 16.94
N ASP A 97 1.81 -10.25 18.06
CA ASP A 97 0.51 -10.44 18.69
C ASP A 97 0.55 -9.91 20.12
N LYS A 98 0.68 -8.58 20.25
CA LYS A 98 0.62 -7.88 21.53
C LYS A 98 -0.80 -7.33 21.71
N PRO A 99 -1.60 -7.85 22.66
CA PRO A 99 -3.01 -7.50 22.74
C PRO A 99 -3.22 -6.04 23.18
N ASN A 100 -2.31 -5.50 23.98
CA ASN A 100 -2.46 -4.24 24.70
C ASN A 100 -1.81 -3.02 24.02
N VAL A 101 -1.71 -2.99 22.68
CA VAL A 101 -1.18 -1.81 21.97
C VAL A 101 -2.24 -0.69 21.99
N ARG A 102 -1.89 0.45 22.58
CA ARG A 102 -2.77 1.60 22.80
C ARG A 102 -2.80 2.59 21.65
N PHE A 103 -1.74 2.65 20.86
CA PHE A 103 -1.77 3.42 19.62
C PHE A 103 -0.92 2.82 18.52
N VAL A 104 -1.33 3.12 17.29
CA VAL A 104 -0.55 2.94 16.07
C VAL A 104 -0.53 4.27 15.33
N PHE A 105 0.62 4.93 15.26
CA PHE A 105 0.77 6.18 14.54
C PHE A 105 1.58 5.98 13.27
N HIS A 106 1.22 6.69 12.22
CA HIS A 106 1.91 6.67 10.94
C HIS A 106 2.57 8.02 10.73
N TYR A 107 3.88 8.09 10.89
CA TYR A 107 4.64 9.29 10.57
C TYR A 107 4.67 9.54 9.07
N ASP A 108 4.76 8.46 8.29
CA ASP A 108 4.67 8.49 6.83
C ASP A 108 3.46 7.67 6.40
N ILE A 109 2.85 8.07 5.29
CA ILE A 109 1.69 7.40 4.71
C ILE A 109 2.03 5.96 4.30
N SER A 110 1.10 5.02 4.49
CA SER A 110 1.30 3.65 4.00
C SER A 110 1.22 3.60 2.47
N ASP A 111 1.75 2.53 1.86
CA ASP A 111 1.73 2.34 0.40
C ASP A 111 0.33 2.05 -0.18
N SER A 112 -0.62 1.72 0.68
CA SER A 112 -1.98 1.32 0.34
C SER A 112 -2.87 1.32 1.59
N LEU A 113 -4.18 1.35 1.38
CA LEU A 113 -5.15 1.20 2.46
C LEU A 113 -5.12 -0.20 3.08
N ASP A 114 -4.79 -1.24 2.33
CA ASP A 114 -4.65 -2.60 2.88
C ASP A 114 -3.54 -2.65 3.93
N SER A 115 -2.36 -2.11 3.60
CA SER A 115 -1.23 -2.03 4.53
C SER A 115 -1.61 -1.18 5.75
N TYR A 116 -2.18 0.02 5.52
CA TYR A 116 -2.62 0.89 6.60
C TYR A 116 -3.61 0.19 7.54
N TYR A 117 -4.62 -0.47 6.99
CA TYR A 117 -5.65 -1.17 7.75
C TYR A 117 -5.07 -2.35 8.58
N GLN A 118 -4.17 -3.14 7.98
CA GLN A 118 -3.46 -4.21 8.71
C GLN A 118 -2.57 -3.67 9.83
N GLU A 119 -1.93 -2.52 9.61
CA GLU A 119 -1.05 -1.85 10.56
C GLU A 119 -1.83 -1.30 11.75
N ILE A 120 -2.88 -0.50 11.52
CA ILE A 120 -3.73 0.04 12.59
C ILE A 120 -4.46 -1.07 13.36
N GLY A 121 -4.77 -2.19 12.70
CA GLY A 121 -5.41 -3.36 13.31
C GLY A 121 -4.57 -4.05 14.39
N ARG A 122 -3.31 -3.66 14.58
CA ARG A 122 -2.46 -4.07 15.70
C ARG A 122 -2.84 -3.40 17.02
N ALA A 123 -3.52 -2.26 16.97
CA ALA A 123 -3.99 -1.57 18.16
C ALA A 123 -5.22 -2.28 18.75
N GLY A 124 -5.39 -2.15 20.08
CA GLY A 124 -6.61 -2.50 20.81
C GLY A 124 -7.11 -3.93 20.54
N ARG A 125 -6.21 -4.91 20.50
CA ARG A 125 -6.57 -6.33 20.27
C ARG A 125 -7.22 -6.97 21.50
N ASP A 126 -6.99 -6.40 22.68
CA ASP A 126 -7.72 -6.66 23.92
C ASP A 126 -9.15 -6.11 23.92
N GLY A 127 -9.53 -5.30 22.91
CA GLY A 127 -10.85 -4.68 22.80
C GLY A 127 -10.98 -3.35 23.53
N GLU A 128 -9.93 -2.91 24.24
CA GLU A 128 -9.89 -1.60 24.90
C GLU A 128 -9.62 -0.49 23.89
N ASP A 129 -9.95 0.74 24.27
CA ASP A 129 -9.77 1.91 23.42
C ASP A 129 -8.32 2.06 22.95
N ALA A 130 -8.16 2.33 21.66
CA ALA A 130 -6.88 2.60 21.03
C ALA A 130 -6.99 3.71 19.99
N LYS A 131 -5.85 4.31 19.63
CA LYS A 131 -5.79 5.40 18.64
C LYS A 131 -4.96 5.03 17.42
N ALA A 132 -5.47 5.34 16.24
CA ALA A 132 -4.72 5.34 15.00
C ALA A 132 -4.67 6.75 14.41
N ILE A 133 -3.46 7.29 14.22
CA ILE A 133 -3.25 8.65 13.69
C ILE A 133 -2.26 8.62 12.54
N LEU A 134 -2.68 9.11 11.39
CA LEU A 134 -1.78 9.40 10.27
C LEU A 134 -1.34 10.87 10.31
N PHE A 135 -0.03 11.09 10.34
CA PHE A 135 0.59 12.40 10.23
C PHE A 135 0.85 12.66 8.74
N TYR A 136 -0.08 13.35 8.09
CA TYR A 136 -0.12 13.51 6.64
C TYR A 136 0.55 14.80 6.18
N ARG A 137 1.37 14.67 5.13
CA ARG A 137 1.85 15.80 4.33
C ARG A 137 1.81 15.38 2.86
N SER A 138 1.23 16.23 2.01
CA SER A 138 0.99 15.92 0.59
C SER A 138 2.25 15.58 -0.20
N GLU A 139 3.39 16.13 0.20
CA GLU A 139 4.69 15.92 -0.42
C GLU A 139 5.29 14.54 -0.09
N ASP A 140 4.86 13.90 0.99
CA ASP A 140 5.37 12.58 1.40
C ASP A 140 4.87 11.47 0.46
N LEU A 141 3.78 11.73 -0.29
CA LEU A 141 3.31 10.87 -1.38
C LEU A 141 4.37 10.66 -2.48
N SER A 142 5.32 11.59 -2.63
CA SER A 142 6.41 11.44 -3.60
C SER A 142 7.37 10.30 -3.25
N ILE A 143 7.55 9.99 -1.96
CA ILE A 143 8.40 8.90 -1.47
C ILE A 143 7.80 7.57 -1.93
N HIS A 144 6.48 7.39 -1.75
CA HIS A 144 5.80 6.18 -2.21
C HIS A 144 5.67 6.10 -3.72
N ARG A 145 5.50 7.21 -4.45
CA ARG A 145 5.58 7.19 -5.92
C ARG A 145 6.94 6.75 -6.45
N PHE A 146 8.02 6.98 -5.69
CA PHE A 146 9.35 6.49 -6.04
C PHE A 146 9.53 4.99 -5.74
N PHE A 147 8.91 4.47 -4.67
CA PHE A 147 8.97 3.04 -4.31
C PHE A 147 7.94 2.15 -5.02
N ALA A 148 6.74 2.66 -5.29
CA ALA A 148 5.68 2.01 -6.09
C ALA A 148 6.02 2.02 -7.59
N GLY A 149 7.03 2.81 -7.98
CA GLY A 149 7.62 2.68 -9.30
C GLY A 149 8.59 1.51 -9.32
N SER A 150 8.10 0.29 -9.58
CA SER A 150 8.93 -0.74 -10.21
C SER A 150 9.69 -0.05 -11.35
N GLY A 151 11.02 -0.01 -11.29
CA GLY A 151 11.83 0.85 -12.15
C GLY A 151 11.42 0.75 -13.62
N HIS A 152 11.43 1.86 -14.35
CA HIS A 152 11.01 1.88 -15.75
C HIS A 152 11.78 0.82 -16.55
N ILE A 153 11.04 -0.12 -17.13
CA ILE A 153 11.56 -1.09 -18.09
C ILE A 153 11.25 -0.55 -19.47
N ASP A 154 12.28 -0.44 -20.30
CA ASP A 154 12.15 0.00 -21.68
C ASP A 154 11.90 -1.22 -22.58
N LEU A 155 11.11 -1.05 -23.64
CA LEU A 155 10.79 -2.13 -24.59
C LEU A 155 12.07 -2.76 -25.18
N ASP A 156 13.04 -1.93 -25.55
CA ASP A 156 14.34 -2.37 -26.06
C ASP A 156 15.10 -3.25 -25.05
N GLN A 157 14.97 -2.98 -23.74
CA GLN A 157 15.63 -3.75 -22.69
C GLN A 157 14.97 -5.12 -22.52
N VAL A 158 13.63 -5.18 -22.56
CA VAL A 158 12.90 -6.46 -22.54
C VAL A 158 13.27 -7.30 -23.75
N GLU A 159 13.23 -6.70 -24.95
CA GLU A 159 13.55 -7.40 -26.18
C GLU A 159 15.00 -7.93 -26.16
N GLN A 160 15.95 -7.13 -25.64
CA GLN A 160 17.35 -7.55 -25.48
C GLN A 160 17.48 -8.76 -24.54
N VAL A 161 16.82 -8.75 -23.38
CA VAL A 161 16.86 -9.87 -22.41
C VAL A 161 16.21 -11.10 -23.02
N ALA A 162 15.01 -10.97 -23.59
CA ALA A 162 14.27 -12.05 -24.21
C ALA A 162 15.06 -12.69 -25.37
N ARG A 163 15.69 -11.86 -26.22
CA ARG A 163 16.55 -12.32 -27.32
C ARG A 163 17.76 -13.10 -26.81
N ILE A 164 18.43 -12.63 -25.76
CA ILE A 164 19.59 -13.30 -25.18
C ILE A 164 19.23 -14.70 -24.66
N ILE A 165 18.09 -14.81 -23.99
CA ILE A 165 17.57 -16.08 -23.44
C ILE A 165 17.18 -17.03 -24.57
N GLN A 166 16.44 -16.53 -25.58
CA GLN A 166 16.03 -17.32 -26.74
C GLN A 166 17.22 -17.85 -27.54
N GLN A 167 18.28 -17.04 -27.70
CA GLN A 167 19.51 -17.43 -28.38
C GLN A 167 20.36 -18.44 -27.61
N ASN A 168 20.09 -18.66 -26.32
CA ASN A 168 20.83 -19.63 -25.50
C ASN A 168 20.36 -21.08 -25.70
N ASP A 169 19.55 -21.35 -26.74
CA ASP A 169 19.07 -22.68 -27.15
C ASP A 169 18.32 -23.45 -26.03
N GLY A 170 17.78 -22.70 -25.06
CA GLY A 170 17.13 -23.22 -23.86
C GLY A 170 18.07 -23.85 -22.83
N HIS A 171 19.38 -23.55 -22.88
CA HIS A 171 20.27 -23.80 -21.76
C HIS A 171 19.99 -22.79 -20.64
N ALA A 172 20.08 -23.26 -19.40
CA ALA A 172 19.90 -22.43 -18.22
C ALA A 172 20.98 -21.35 -18.15
N MET A 173 20.61 -20.15 -17.72
CA MET A 173 21.51 -19.02 -17.54
C MET A 173 21.47 -18.55 -16.09
N VAL A 174 22.64 -18.26 -15.52
CA VAL A 174 22.72 -17.60 -14.22
C VAL A 174 22.55 -16.09 -14.36
N LEU A 175 22.04 -15.44 -13.31
CA LEU A 175 21.79 -14.00 -13.29
C LEU A 175 23.02 -13.16 -13.67
N HIS A 176 24.22 -13.57 -13.24
CA HIS A 176 25.47 -12.87 -13.55
C HIS A 176 25.80 -12.85 -15.05
N GLU A 177 25.57 -13.96 -15.76
CA GLU A 177 25.83 -14.05 -17.20
C GLU A 177 24.87 -13.16 -17.99
N LEU A 178 23.60 -13.16 -17.61
CA LEU A 178 22.60 -12.25 -18.17
C LEU A 178 22.98 -10.79 -17.91
N GLN A 179 23.50 -10.47 -16.72
CA GLN A 179 23.94 -9.12 -16.38
C GLN A 179 25.11 -8.66 -17.25
N GLU A 180 26.12 -9.51 -17.46
CA GLU A 180 27.27 -9.20 -18.33
C GLU A 180 26.86 -9.00 -19.80
N ARG A 181 25.92 -9.80 -20.30
CA ARG A 181 25.47 -9.74 -21.70
C ARG A 181 24.51 -8.59 -21.98
N THR A 182 23.70 -8.21 -20.99
CA THR A 182 22.70 -7.14 -21.13
C THR A 182 23.25 -5.76 -20.75
N GLY A 183 24.21 -5.70 -19.82
CA GLY A 183 24.71 -4.46 -19.24
C GLY A 183 23.71 -3.80 -18.26
N LEU A 184 22.61 -4.48 -17.94
CA LEU A 184 21.59 -3.97 -17.01
C LEU A 184 22.08 -4.06 -15.57
N SER A 185 21.55 -3.20 -14.69
CA SER A 185 21.74 -3.38 -13.25
C SER A 185 21.03 -4.64 -12.78
N GLN A 186 21.52 -5.25 -11.69
CA GLN A 186 20.91 -6.45 -11.11
C GLN A 186 19.41 -6.25 -10.84
N SER A 187 19.01 -5.11 -10.27
CA SER A 187 17.60 -4.81 -10.00
C SER A 187 16.74 -4.73 -11.26
N LYS A 188 17.23 -4.10 -12.33
CA LYS A 188 16.50 -4.02 -13.60
C LYS A 188 16.36 -5.39 -14.26
N LEU A 189 17.42 -6.19 -14.21
CA LEU A 189 17.41 -7.52 -14.79
C LEU A 189 16.48 -8.46 -14.03
N THR A 190 16.56 -8.49 -12.70
CA THR A 190 15.63 -9.28 -11.86
C THR A 190 14.18 -8.87 -12.11
N GLU A 191 13.90 -7.57 -12.18
CA GLU A 191 12.57 -7.09 -12.50
C GLU A 191 12.11 -7.56 -13.88
N THR A 192 12.94 -7.43 -14.93
CA THR A 192 12.61 -7.87 -16.30
C THR A 192 12.35 -9.38 -16.36
N LEU A 193 13.17 -10.18 -15.66
CA LEU A 193 13.03 -11.63 -15.60
C LEU A 193 11.74 -12.07 -14.90
N ASN A 194 11.39 -11.43 -13.78
CA ASN A 194 10.11 -11.69 -13.11
C ASN A 194 8.93 -11.43 -14.04
N ARG A 195 8.99 -10.39 -14.89
CA ARG A 195 7.93 -10.07 -15.85
C ARG A 195 7.85 -11.10 -16.98
N LEU A 196 9.00 -11.53 -17.50
CA LEU A 196 9.07 -12.60 -18.50
C LEU A 196 8.53 -13.93 -17.95
N GLU A 197 8.79 -14.23 -16.66
CA GLU A 197 8.25 -15.41 -15.99
C GLU A 197 6.73 -15.32 -15.75
N GLU A 198 6.21 -14.14 -15.37
CA GLU A 198 4.75 -13.92 -15.19
C GLU A 198 3.94 -14.19 -16.46
N ILE A 199 4.48 -13.86 -17.64
CA ILE A 199 3.84 -14.17 -18.94
C ILE A 199 4.21 -15.55 -19.49
N GLY A 200 4.98 -16.34 -18.74
CA GLY A 200 5.38 -17.70 -19.11
C GLY A 200 6.45 -17.79 -20.20
N PHE A 201 7.20 -16.71 -20.47
CA PHE A 201 8.33 -16.74 -21.41
C PHE A 201 9.54 -17.49 -20.84
N THR A 202 9.76 -17.37 -19.53
CA THR A 202 10.87 -18.01 -18.82
C THR A 202 10.41 -18.73 -17.57
N ASP A 203 11.16 -19.74 -17.14
CA ASP A 203 11.00 -20.36 -15.82
C ASP A 203 12.31 -20.21 -15.02
N THR A 204 12.19 -20.01 -13.70
CA THR A 204 13.33 -20.07 -12.78
C THR A 204 13.41 -21.44 -12.11
N ILE A 205 14.48 -22.21 -12.37
CA ILE A 205 14.68 -23.53 -11.75
C ILE A 205 15.21 -23.40 -10.31
N PRO A 206 15.08 -24.43 -9.44
CA PRO A 206 15.42 -24.32 -8.01
C PRO A 206 16.86 -23.91 -7.69
N THR A 207 17.78 -24.05 -8.64
CA THR A 207 19.18 -23.61 -8.57
C THR A 207 19.34 -22.10 -8.78
N GLY A 208 18.27 -21.38 -9.13
CA GLY A 208 18.26 -19.94 -9.41
C GLY A 208 18.64 -19.58 -10.84
N GLU A 209 18.74 -20.57 -11.73
CA GLU A 209 19.02 -20.37 -13.15
C GLU A 209 17.72 -20.14 -13.93
N VAL A 210 17.77 -19.31 -14.96
CA VAL A 210 16.63 -18.97 -15.82
C VAL A 210 16.69 -19.80 -17.09
N VAL A 211 15.58 -20.41 -17.48
CA VAL A 211 15.43 -21.16 -18.74
C VAL A 211 14.30 -20.58 -19.58
N LEU A 212 14.42 -20.69 -20.90
CA LEU A 212 13.31 -20.41 -21.82
C LEU A 212 12.22 -21.47 -21.62
N ASN A 213 10.97 -21.04 -21.44
CA ASN A 213 9.83 -21.95 -21.49
C ASN A 213 9.61 -22.39 -22.95
N LYS A 214 9.67 -23.69 -23.23
CA LYS A 214 9.57 -24.25 -24.60
C LYS A 214 8.15 -24.66 -25.00
N GLU A 215 7.17 -24.48 -24.12
CA GLU A 215 5.80 -24.92 -24.35
C GLU A 215 5.06 -24.04 -25.38
N GLN A 216 5.57 -22.82 -25.63
CA GLN A 216 5.01 -21.89 -26.62
C GLN A 216 6.09 -21.34 -27.57
N ALA A 217 5.68 -21.10 -28.81
CA ALA A 217 6.51 -20.38 -29.77
C ALA A 217 6.27 -18.89 -29.58
N PHE A 218 7.33 -18.15 -29.25
CA PHE A 218 7.26 -16.74 -28.94
C PHE A 218 7.81 -15.87 -30.07
N ASP A 219 7.04 -14.85 -30.44
CA ASP A 219 7.52 -13.70 -31.19
C ASP A 219 8.08 -12.66 -30.21
N LEU A 220 9.32 -12.21 -30.42
CA LEU A 220 10.01 -11.34 -29.45
C LEU A 220 9.34 -9.97 -29.33
N GLU A 221 8.79 -9.43 -30.42
CA GLU A 221 8.09 -8.15 -30.41
C GLU A 221 6.79 -8.26 -29.57
N THR A 222 6.03 -9.34 -29.78
CA THR A 222 4.83 -9.65 -28.99
C THR A 222 5.15 -9.84 -27.50
N VAL A 223 6.19 -10.60 -27.16
CA VAL A 223 6.65 -10.80 -25.77
C VAL A 223 7.03 -9.48 -25.12
N ALA A 224 7.82 -8.66 -25.82
CA ALA A 224 8.24 -7.37 -25.29
C ALA A 224 7.05 -6.44 -25.05
N GLN A 225 6.08 -6.44 -25.97
CA GLN A 225 4.85 -5.66 -25.83
C GLN A 225 4.00 -6.14 -24.65
N GLU A 226 3.77 -7.44 -24.49
CA GLU A 226 3.00 -8.03 -23.38
C GLU A 226 3.65 -7.73 -22.03
N VAL A 227 4.99 -7.84 -21.91
CA VAL A 227 5.72 -7.47 -20.70
C VAL A 227 5.53 -5.99 -20.37
N ILE A 228 5.62 -5.10 -21.37
CA ILE A 228 5.48 -3.65 -21.16
C ILE A 228 4.04 -3.32 -20.78
N GLU A 229 3.04 -3.94 -21.39
CA GLU A 229 1.63 -3.78 -21.03
C GLU A 229 1.37 -4.26 -19.60
N ALA A 230 1.81 -5.47 -19.23
CA ALA A 230 1.68 -5.99 -17.87
C ALA A 230 2.41 -5.10 -16.84
N HIS A 231 3.62 -4.64 -17.15
CA HIS A 231 4.39 -3.74 -16.29
C HIS A 231 3.68 -2.38 -16.11
N ASN A 232 3.13 -1.81 -17.18
CA ASN A 232 2.38 -0.56 -17.12
C ASN A 232 1.08 -0.72 -16.32
N SER A 233 0.29 -1.77 -16.56
CA SER A 233 -0.94 -2.06 -15.83
C SER A 233 -0.67 -2.20 -14.33
N ARG A 234 0.39 -2.93 -13.95
CA ARG A 234 0.78 -3.05 -12.54
C ARG A 234 1.19 -1.72 -11.92
N ARG A 235 1.96 -0.89 -12.65
CA ARG A 235 2.31 0.46 -12.18
C ARG A 235 1.08 1.35 -12.03
N GLU A 236 0.10 1.22 -12.93
CA GLU A 236 -1.18 1.92 -12.77
C GLU A 236 -1.93 1.44 -11.53
N PHE A 237 -1.96 0.13 -11.29
CA PHE A 237 -2.56 -0.48 -10.11
C PHE A 237 -1.91 0.04 -8.82
N ASP A 238 -0.59 -0.05 -8.69
CA ASP A 238 0.16 0.43 -7.52
C ASP A 238 -0.04 1.94 -7.30
N ARG A 239 -0.05 2.74 -8.38
CA ARG A 239 -0.39 4.17 -8.31
C ARG A 239 -1.81 4.40 -7.81
N SER A 240 -2.76 3.60 -8.27
CA SER A 240 -4.16 3.73 -7.88
C SER A 240 -4.38 3.43 -6.38
N ARG A 241 -3.61 2.50 -5.79
CA ARG A 241 -3.63 2.24 -4.34
C ARG A 241 -3.14 3.43 -3.50
N ILE A 242 -2.10 4.13 -3.97
CA ILE A 242 -1.62 5.36 -3.31
C ILE A 242 -2.69 6.45 -3.39
N GLU A 243 -3.38 6.60 -4.52
CA GLU A 243 -4.48 7.56 -4.64
C GLU A 243 -5.63 7.23 -3.67
N MET A 244 -5.93 5.96 -3.42
CA MET A 244 -6.90 5.57 -2.40
C MET A 244 -6.45 5.95 -0.99
N MET A 245 -5.17 5.74 -0.66
CA MET A 245 -4.62 6.15 0.63
C MET A 245 -4.60 7.68 0.80
N ARG A 246 -4.34 8.41 -0.29
CA ARG A 246 -4.49 9.86 -0.33
C ARG A 246 -5.94 10.30 -0.11
N GLY A 247 -6.90 9.63 -0.76
CA GLY A 247 -8.32 9.87 -0.56
C GLY A 247 -8.71 9.72 0.92
N TYR A 248 -8.21 8.69 1.60
CA TYR A 248 -8.42 8.53 3.04
C TYR A 248 -7.84 9.68 3.86
N ALA A 249 -6.64 10.15 3.51
CA ALA A 249 -6.00 11.25 4.22
C ALA A 249 -6.77 12.58 4.04
N GLU A 250 -7.33 12.80 2.85
CA GLU A 250 -8.00 14.04 2.45
C GLU A 250 -9.53 14.02 2.62
N VAL A 251 -10.12 12.88 3.01
CA VAL A 251 -11.58 12.73 3.13
C VAL A 251 -12.14 13.72 4.15
N GLY A 252 -13.19 14.44 3.75
CA GLY A 252 -13.98 15.33 4.58
C GLY A 252 -15.25 14.67 5.11
N ASP A 253 -15.19 13.37 5.43
CA ASP A 253 -16.34 12.57 5.90
C ASP A 253 -15.88 11.46 6.86
N CYS A 254 -16.77 10.59 7.32
CA CYS A 254 -16.46 9.53 8.27
C CYS A 254 -15.28 8.65 7.79
N ARG A 255 -14.17 8.66 8.54
CA ARG A 255 -12.97 7.87 8.18
C ARG A 255 -13.20 6.37 8.24
N ARG A 256 -14.05 5.93 9.16
CA ARG A 256 -14.34 4.51 9.34
C ARG A 256 -15.20 3.99 8.19
N GLU A 257 -16.23 4.74 7.83
CA GLU A 257 -17.03 4.47 6.64
C GLU A 257 -16.16 4.37 5.39
N TYR A 258 -15.24 5.33 5.19
CA TYR A 258 -14.29 5.28 4.08
C TYR A 258 -13.50 3.95 4.05
N LEU A 259 -13.00 3.48 5.19
CA LEU A 259 -12.27 2.21 5.28
C LEU A 259 -13.16 1.00 5.05
N LEU A 260 -14.37 0.98 5.62
CA LEU A 260 -15.29 -0.15 5.48
C LEU A 260 -15.79 -0.27 4.04
N ASN A 261 -16.19 0.84 3.41
CA ASN A 261 -16.58 0.90 2.00
C ASN A 261 -15.44 0.42 1.08
N TYR A 262 -14.19 0.74 1.41
CA TYR A 262 -13.03 0.20 0.68
C TYR A 262 -12.95 -1.33 0.70
N PHE A 263 -13.34 -1.97 1.81
CA PHE A 263 -13.39 -3.43 1.95
C PHE A 263 -14.77 -4.03 1.61
N GLY A 264 -15.69 -3.20 1.13
CA GLY A 264 -17.04 -3.58 0.77
C GLY A 264 -17.96 -3.92 1.94
N GLU A 265 -17.74 -3.29 3.09
CA GLU A 265 -18.67 -3.28 4.22
C GLU A 265 -19.34 -1.91 4.35
N GLU A 266 -20.66 -1.89 4.45
CA GLU A 266 -21.45 -0.67 4.65
C GLU A 266 -21.76 -0.48 6.13
N ILE A 267 -21.87 0.78 6.56
CA ILE A 267 -22.42 1.17 7.87
C ILE A 267 -23.53 2.19 7.66
N ASP A 268 -24.61 2.07 8.43
CA ASP A 268 -25.80 2.92 8.26
C ASP A 268 -25.58 4.37 8.75
N ASP A 269 -24.68 4.55 9.73
CA ASP A 269 -24.46 5.83 10.40
C ASP A 269 -22.96 6.14 10.52
N PRO A 270 -22.56 7.44 10.50
CA PRO A 270 -21.19 7.83 10.80
C PRO A 270 -20.72 7.29 12.15
N CYS A 271 -19.49 6.81 12.21
CA CYS A 271 -19.02 5.97 13.31
C CYS A 271 -18.97 6.62 14.71
N GLY A 272 -19.11 7.94 14.82
CA GLY A 272 -18.98 8.68 16.08
C GLY A 272 -17.62 8.58 16.80
N PHE A 273 -16.59 7.99 16.17
CA PHE A 273 -15.30 7.69 16.80
C PHE A 273 -14.12 7.88 15.83
N CYS A 274 -14.14 8.98 15.08
CA CYS A 274 -13.02 9.47 14.30
C CYS A 274 -12.96 11.00 14.37
N ASP A 275 -11.82 11.59 14.05
CA ASP A 275 -11.62 13.05 14.02
C ASP A 275 -12.68 13.82 13.22
N ASN A 276 -13.13 13.33 12.07
CA ASN A 276 -14.16 13.98 11.25
C ASN A 276 -15.54 13.92 11.91
N CYS A 277 -15.89 12.80 12.56
CA CYS A 277 -17.11 12.68 13.37
C CYS A 277 -17.04 13.61 14.59
N ASP A 278 -15.89 13.65 15.27
CA ASP A 278 -15.65 14.52 16.43
C ASP A 278 -15.78 16.00 16.07
N ALA A 279 -15.39 16.37 14.85
CA ALA A 279 -15.50 17.72 14.32
C ALA A 279 -16.88 18.05 13.72
N GLY A 280 -17.77 17.06 13.57
CA GLY A 280 -19.09 17.25 12.97
C GLY A 280 -19.07 17.60 11.47
N ILE A 281 -18.08 17.10 10.72
CA ILE A 281 -17.87 17.40 9.29
C ILE A 281 -18.58 16.38 8.37
N THR A 282 -19.19 15.33 8.94
CA THR A 282 -19.83 14.24 8.18
C THR A 282 -20.94 14.73 7.25
N VAL A 283 -20.98 14.21 6.03
CA VAL A 283 -21.96 14.58 5.02
C VAL A 283 -23.02 13.48 4.94
N GLU A 284 -24.31 13.84 4.96
CA GLU A 284 -25.37 12.88 4.64
C GLU A 284 -25.36 12.65 3.11
N GLU A 285 -25.09 11.42 2.66
CA GLU A 285 -25.13 11.08 1.24
C GLU A 285 -26.57 11.14 0.70
N GLU A 286 -26.81 11.92 -0.36
CA GLU A 286 -28.08 11.91 -1.08
C GLU A 286 -28.16 10.67 -1.99
N GLU A 287 -28.98 9.68 -1.64
CA GLU A 287 -29.18 8.43 -2.41
C GLU A 287 -29.67 8.64 -3.86
N GLU A 288 -30.16 9.83 -4.22
CA GLU A 288 -30.85 10.06 -5.50
C GLU A 288 -29.96 9.96 -6.75
N ASN A 289 -28.63 9.88 -6.62
CA ASN A 289 -27.69 9.92 -7.74
C ASN A 289 -26.72 8.72 -7.85
N MET A 290 -27.05 7.55 -7.31
CA MET A 290 -26.21 6.34 -7.43
C MET A 290 -26.69 5.43 -8.58
N PRO A 291 -26.07 5.44 -9.79
CA PRO A 291 -26.48 4.58 -10.91
C PRO A 291 -26.23 3.09 -10.64
N PHE A 292 -25.31 2.76 -9.74
CA PHE A 292 -24.97 1.40 -9.35
C PHE A 292 -24.85 1.32 -7.83
N PRO A 293 -25.43 0.29 -7.17
CA PRO A 293 -25.24 0.10 -5.73
C PRO A 293 -23.76 -0.04 -5.37
N ILE A 294 -23.38 0.43 -4.18
CA ILE A 294 -22.09 0.09 -3.59
C ILE A 294 -22.01 -1.45 -3.49
N ASN A 295 -20.81 -1.99 -3.66
CA ASN A 295 -20.51 -3.44 -3.73
C ASN A 295 -21.10 -4.20 -4.92
N SER A 296 -21.73 -3.51 -5.88
CA SER A 296 -22.17 -4.14 -7.13
C SER A 296 -21.02 -4.29 -8.12
N ARG A 297 -21.10 -5.34 -8.94
CA ARG A 297 -20.16 -5.59 -10.03
C ARG A 297 -20.60 -4.83 -11.28
N VAL A 298 -19.65 -4.17 -11.93
CA VAL A 298 -19.82 -3.40 -13.16
C VAL A 298 -18.78 -3.81 -14.19
N VAL A 299 -19.05 -3.54 -15.47
CA VAL A 299 -18.12 -3.81 -16.56
C VAL A 299 -17.88 -2.53 -17.35
N HIS A 300 -16.61 -2.20 -17.59
CA HIS A 300 -16.17 -1.12 -18.46
C HIS A 300 -15.54 -1.67 -19.74
N THR A 301 -15.87 -1.09 -20.89
CA THR A 301 -15.41 -1.58 -22.20
C THR A 301 -13.89 -1.66 -22.37
N SER A 302 -13.14 -0.78 -21.70
CA SER A 302 -11.68 -0.74 -21.76
C SER A 302 -10.96 -1.31 -20.54
N TRP A 303 -11.68 -1.55 -19.44
CA TRP A 303 -11.05 -1.89 -18.15
C TRP A 303 -11.57 -3.20 -17.54
N GLY A 304 -12.50 -3.87 -18.21
CA GLY A 304 -13.02 -5.15 -17.77
C GLY A 304 -14.00 -5.02 -16.61
N GLU A 305 -14.04 -6.06 -15.78
CA GLU A 305 -14.92 -6.16 -14.63
C GLU A 305 -14.36 -5.35 -13.44
N GLY A 306 -15.25 -4.77 -12.66
CA GLY A 306 -14.89 -4.05 -11.45
C GLY A 306 -15.99 -4.03 -10.40
N LEU A 307 -15.63 -3.61 -9.20
CA LEU A 307 -16.49 -3.50 -8.03
C LEU A 307 -16.71 -2.03 -7.70
N VAL A 308 -17.96 -1.58 -7.61
CA VAL A 308 -18.30 -0.24 -7.14
C VAL A 308 -17.99 -0.17 -5.66
N LEU A 309 -17.07 0.70 -5.25
CA LEU A 309 -16.64 0.78 -3.85
C LEU A 309 -17.34 1.89 -3.08
N ARG A 310 -17.51 3.06 -3.70
CA ARG A 310 -18.11 4.24 -3.04
C ARG A 310 -18.42 5.36 -4.01
N TYR A 311 -19.14 6.36 -3.50
CA TYR A 311 -19.35 7.65 -4.13
C TYR A 311 -18.56 8.75 -3.38
N GLU A 312 -18.23 9.81 -4.11
CA GLU A 312 -17.58 11.02 -3.60
C GLU A 312 -18.28 12.22 -4.25
N GLY A 313 -19.44 12.60 -3.71
CA GLY A 313 -20.29 13.62 -4.33
C GLY A 313 -20.74 13.21 -5.74
N ASP A 314 -20.24 13.90 -6.78
CA ASP A 314 -20.57 13.65 -8.19
C ASP A 314 -19.70 12.57 -8.87
N LYS A 315 -18.84 11.89 -8.09
CA LYS A 315 -17.93 10.85 -8.59
C LYS A 315 -18.20 9.51 -7.94
N MET A 316 -17.86 8.44 -8.65
CA MET A 316 -17.85 7.08 -8.13
C MET A 316 -16.45 6.48 -8.26
N VAL A 317 -16.07 5.66 -7.29
CA VAL A 317 -14.81 4.91 -7.30
C VAL A 317 -15.10 3.43 -7.56
N VAL A 318 -14.46 2.89 -8.59
CA VAL A 318 -14.58 1.49 -8.99
C VAL A 318 -13.20 0.83 -8.94
N LEU A 319 -13.10 -0.33 -8.29
CA LEU A 319 -11.91 -1.19 -8.36
C LEU A 319 -12.08 -2.17 -9.51
N PHE A 320 -11.33 -1.98 -10.59
CA PHE A 320 -11.28 -2.92 -11.71
C PHE A 320 -10.22 -4.00 -11.46
N ASP A 321 -10.54 -5.23 -11.87
CA ASP A 321 -9.72 -6.41 -11.60
C ASP A 321 -8.31 -6.27 -12.21
N ASP A 322 -8.20 -5.68 -13.41
CA ASP A 322 -6.94 -5.60 -14.17
C ASP A 322 -6.21 -4.25 -14.06
N VAL A 323 -6.94 -3.15 -13.85
CA VAL A 323 -6.39 -1.79 -13.92
C VAL A 323 -6.45 -1.02 -12.60
N GLY A 324 -6.98 -1.65 -11.54
CA GLY A 324 -7.06 -1.07 -10.21
C GLY A 324 -8.16 -0.02 -10.08
N TYR A 325 -7.94 0.96 -9.20
CA TYR A 325 -8.95 1.95 -8.86
C TYR A 325 -9.09 3.01 -9.96
N LYS A 326 -10.34 3.30 -10.35
CA LYS A 326 -10.69 4.42 -11.23
C LYS A 326 -11.79 5.25 -10.59
N THR A 327 -11.59 6.56 -10.60
CA THR A 327 -12.61 7.55 -10.21
C THR A 327 -13.30 8.07 -11.46
N LEU A 328 -14.63 7.97 -11.51
CA LEU A 328 -15.44 8.32 -12.66
C LEU A 328 -16.50 9.35 -12.26
N ALA A 329 -16.71 10.38 -13.09
CA ALA A 329 -17.84 11.28 -12.90
C ALA A 329 -19.14 10.52 -13.18
N VAL A 330 -20.08 10.55 -12.23
CA VAL A 330 -21.36 9.84 -12.29
C VAL A 330 -22.19 10.29 -13.50
N GLU A 331 -22.20 11.58 -13.79
CA GLU A 331 -22.85 12.16 -14.97
C GLU A 331 -22.28 11.55 -16.26
N LEU A 332 -20.95 11.44 -16.37
CA LEU A 332 -20.32 10.86 -17.56
C LEU A 332 -20.64 9.36 -17.72
N VAL A 333 -20.69 8.63 -16.60
CA VAL A 333 -21.05 7.20 -16.59
C VAL A 333 -22.47 6.99 -17.08
N THR A 334 -23.41 7.81 -16.61
CA THR A 334 -24.83 7.73 -16.97
C THR A 334 -25.11 8.23 -18.38
N GLU A 335 -24.54 9.37 -18.79
CA GLU A 335 -24.75 9.94 -20.12
C GLU A 335 -24.14 9.12 -21.25
N ARG A 336 -22.94 8.56 -21.01
CA ARG A 336 -22.17 7.84 -22.04
C ARG A 336 -22.25 6.33 -21.93
N GLY A 337 -22.92 5.79 -20.91
CA GLY A 337 -23.02 4.35 -20.67
C GLY A 337 -21.65 3.70 -20.51
N LEU A 338 -20.74 4.34 -19.75
CA LEU A 338 -19.37 3.85 -19.59
C LEU A 338 -19.31 2.52 -18.84
N LEU A 339 -20.29 2.29 -17.96
CA LEU A 339 -20.43 1.09 -17.16
C LEU A 339 -21.77 0.41 -17.43
N VAL A 340 -21.75 -0.92 -17.35
CA VAL A 340 -22.95 -1.76 -17.32
C VAL A 340 -22.89 -2.66 -16.09
N ALA A 341 -24.04 -3.03 -15.53
CA ALA A 341 -24.08 -3.99 -14.44
C ALA A 341 -23.56 -5.35 -14.94
N ALA A 342 -22.65 -5.97 -14.18
CA ALA A 342 -22.22 -7.34 -14.45
C ALA A 342 -23.36 -8.31 -14.09
N SER A 343 -23.61 -9.29 -14.95
CA SER A 343 -24.68 -10.27 -14.81
C SER A 343 -24.35 -11.43 -13.88
#